data_AF-A0A0Q8LHF8-F1
#
_entry.id   AF-A0A0Q8LHF8-F1
#
_cell.length_a   1.000
_cell.length_b   1.000
_cell.length_c   1.000
_cell.angle_alpha   90.00
_cell.angle_beta   90.00
_cell.angle_gamma   90.00
#
_symmetry.space_group_name_H-M   'P 1'
#
loop_
_entity.id
_entity.type
_entity.pdbx_description
1 polymer ?
#
loop_
_entity_poly.entity_id
_entity_poly.type
_entity_poly.pdbx_seq_one_letter_code
_entity_poly.pdbx_strand_id
1 'polypeptide(L)'
;MTTLTLIGKPDCHLCDVAREIVETVVSELPEDAVEVEELSIADDPALYAQWWEKIPVVLIDGTLHGHWRVSPDRLRAALEAAGA
;
A
#
# COMPACT_ATOMS: atom_id res chain seq x y z
N MET A 1 8.92 12.95 -2.94
CA MET A 1 7.60 12.37 -3.25
C MET A 1 7.76 10.87 -3.17
N THR A 2 7.13 10.29 -2.16
CA THR A 2 7.25 8.88 -1.80
C THR A 2 6.18 8.10 -2.56
N THR A 3 6.54 7.00 -3.21
CA THR A 3 5.57 6.16 -3.93
C THR A 3 5.06 5.07 -3.00
N LEU A 4 3.76 5.08 -2.70
CA LEU A 4 3.09 4.03 -1.95
C LEU A 4 2.34 3.13 -2.92
N THR A 5 2.78 1.88 -3.07
CA THR A 5 2.09 0.90 -3.92
C THR A 5 1.27 -0.06 -3.06
N LEU A 6 -0.04 -0.11 -3.27
CA LEU A 6 -0.94 -1.10 -2.69
C LEU A 6 -1.20 -2.21 -3.71
N ILE A 7 -0.67 -3.40 -3.45
CA ILE A 7 -0.89 -4.59 -4.28
C ILE A 7 -1.99 -5.43 -3.64
N GLY A 8 -3.09 -5.60 -4.36
CA GLY A 8 -4.27 -6.33 -3.90
C GLY A 8 -4.93 -7.15 -4.99
N LYS A 9 -6.21 -7.48 -4.79
CA LYS A 9 -7.08 -8.06 -5.81
C LYS A 9 -8.50 -7.52 -5.65
N PRO A 10 -9.33 -7.52 -6.71
CA PRO A 10 -10.75 -7.25 -6.58
C PRO A 10 -11.44 -8.26 -5.65
N ASP A 11 -12.56 -7.85 -5.05
CA ASP A 11 -13.35 -8.68 -4.13
C ASP A 11 -12.55 -9.23 -2.94
N CYS A 12 -11.70 -8.39 -2.34
CA CYS A 12 -10.91 -8.74 -1.17
C CYS A 12 -11.10 -7.74 -0.03
N HIS A 13 -11.87 -8.15 0.98
CA HIS A 13 -12.17 -7.33 2.15
C HIS A 13 -10.92 -6.76 2.85
N LEU A 14 -9.82 -7.53 2.94
CA LEU A 14 -8.57 -7.04 3.52
C LEU A 14 -7.92 -5.94 2.66
N CYS A 15 -8.02 -6.03 1.33
CA CYS A 15 -7.49 -5.00 0.43
C CYS A 15 -8.30 -3.72 0.53
N ASP A 16 -9.63 -3.81 0.66
CA ASP A 16 -10.48 -2.62 0.85
C ASP A 16 -10.14 -1.89 2.16
N VAL A 17 -9.98 -2.64 3.27
CA VAL A 17 -9.54 -2.07 4.55
C VAL A 17 -8.15 -1.44 4.44
N ALA A 18 -7.23 -2.06 3.71
CA ALA A 18 -5.90 -1.50 3.48
C ALA A 18 -5.96 -0.20 2.67
N ARG A 19 -6.81 -0.12 1.63
CA ARG A 19 -7.04 1.09 0.84
C ARG A 19 -7.56 2.23 1.71
N GLU A 20 -8.60 1.99 2.50
CA GLU A 20 -9.16 3.02 3.39
C GLU A 20 -8.12 3.57 4.38
N ILE A 21 -7.25 2.70 4.90
CA ILE A 21 -6.15 3.11 5.78
C ILE A 21 -5.13 3.98 5.04
N VAL A 22 -4.73 3.57 3.83
CA VAL A 22 -3.80 4.33 2.99
C VAL A 22 -4.36 5.70 2.66
N GLU A 23 -5.60 5.78 2.17
CA GLU A 23 -6.28 7.03 1.85
C GLU A 23 -6.36 7.95 3.07
N THR A 24 -6.72 7.40 4.23
CA THR A 24 -6.78 8.17 5.49
C THR A 24 -5.42 8.74 5.85
N VAL A 25 -4.36 7.93 5.85
CA VAL A 25 -3.01 8.38 6.23
C VAL A 25 -2.47 9.41 5.23
N VAL A 26 -2.66 9.18 3.93
CA VAL A 26 -2.20 10.11 2.89
C VAL A 26 -2.95 11.44 2.97
N SER A 27 -4.22 11.44 3.34
CA SER A 27 -5.00 12.68 3.53
C SER A 27 -4.52 13.56 4.68
N GLU A 28 -3.76 13.00 5.63
CA GLU A 28 -3.17 13.75 6.75
C GLU A 28 -1.81 14.34 6.42
N LEU A 29 -1.17 13.91 5.32
CA LEU A 29 0.13 14.37 4.88
C LEU A 29 0.03 15.59 3.97
N PRO A 30 1.13 16.35 3.76
CA PRO A 30 1.13 17.46 2.81
C PRO A 30 0.71 17.01 1.40
N GLU A 31 0.04 17.91 0.68
CA GLU A 31 -0.26 17.70 -0.74
C GLU A 31 1.05 17.40 -1.51
N ASP A 32 1.00 16.44 -2.43
CA ASP A 32 2.15 15.96 -3.23
C ASP A 32 3.29 15.26 -2.44
N ALA A 33 3.11 14.97 -1.15
CA ALA A 33 4.09 14.21 -0.37
C ALA A 33 4.18 12.74 -0.82
N VAL A 34 3.02 12.13 -1.07
CA VAL A 34 2.88 10.70 -1.39
C VAL A 34 2.09 10.50 -2.67
N GLU A 35 2.61 9.66 -3.56
CA GLU A 35 1.90 9.15 -4.72
C GLU A 35 1.35 7.75 -4.40
N VAL A 36 0.05 7.54 -4.53
CA VAL A 36 -0.57 6.22 -4.27
C VAL A 36 -0.80 5.51 -5.59
N GLU A 37 -0.20 4.33 -5.74
CA GLU A 37 -0.38 3.43 -6.86
C GLU A 37 -1.11 2.16 -6.41
N GLU A 38 -2.16 1.77 -7.14
CA GLU A 38 -2.87 0.52 -6.88
C GLU A 38 -2.58 -0.50 -7.99
N LEU A 39 -2.06 -1.66 -7.59
CA LEU A 39 -1.79 -2.77 -8.50
C LEU A 39 -2.61 -3.98 -8.10
N SER A 40 -2.98 -4.79 -9.08
CA SER A 40 -3.83 -5.96 -8.90
C SER A 40 -3.12 -7.22 -9.36
N ILE A 41 -3.03 -8.21 -8.47
CA ILE A 41 -2.52 -9.54 -8.83
C ILE A 41 -3.44 -10.27 -9.83
N ALA A 42 -4.68 -9.81 -10.02
CA ALA A 42 -5.59 -10.41 -10.98
C ALA A 42 -5.24 -10.02 -12.43
N ASP A 43 -4.57 -8.88 -12.60
CA ASP A 43 -4.26 -8.31 -13.92
C ASP A 43 -2.81 -8.59 -14.35
N ASP A 44 -1.92 -8.95 -13.40
CA ASP A 44 -0.52 -9.24 -13.66
C ASP A 44 -0.08 -10.62 -13.10
N PRO A 45 0.25 -11.59 -13.97
CA PRO A 45 0.75 -12.90 -13.56
C PRO A 45 2.06 -12.86 -12.74
N ALA A 46 2.92 -11.85 -12.94
CA ALA A 46 4.15 -11.69 -12.19
C ALA A 46 3.86 -11.24 -10.76
N LEU A 47 2.93 -10.29 -10.59
CA LEU A 47 2.45 -9.88 -9.25
C LEU A 47 1.73 -11.03 -8.56
N TYR A 48 0.92 -11.81 -9.29
CA TYR A 48 0.30 -13.02 -8.77
C TYR A 48 1.36 -13.97 -8.24
N ALA A 49 2.33 -14.38 -9.05
CA ALA A 49 3.36 -15.34 -8.64
C ALA A 49 4.15 -14.87 -7.41
N GLN A 50 4.35 -13.56 -7.25
CA GLN A 50 5.15 -13.00 -6.15
C GLN A 50 4.35 -12.74 -4.86
N TRP A 51 3.10 -12.28 -4.97
CA TRP A 51 2.36 -11.69 -3.85
C TRP A 51 1.04 -12.39 -3.49
N TRP A 52 0.58 -13.37 -4.25
CA TRP A 52 -0.77 -13.96 -4.06
C TRP A 52 -1.06 -14.48 -2.64
N GLU A 53 -0.06 -14.98 -1.91
CA GLU A 53 -0.23 -15.47 -0.52
C GLU A 53 -0.11 -14.36 0.54
N LYS A 54 0.27 -13.14 0.12
CA LYS A 54 0.62 -12.03 1.01
C LYS A 54 -0.33 -10.84 0.89
N ILE A 55 -1.17 -10.78 -0.15
CA ILE A 55 -2.10 -9.66 -0.32
C ILE A 55 -3.00 -9.44 0.92
N PRO A 56 -3.35 -8.18 1.26
CA PRO A 56 -2.83 -6.94 0.68
C PRO A 56 -1.36 -6.71 1.02
N VAL A 57 -0.58 -6.19 0.06
CA VAL A 57 0.83 -5.83 0.22
C VAL A 57 0.98 -4.32 0.03
N VAL A 58 1.72 -3.67 0.92
CA VAL A 58 2.07 -2.26 0.81
C VAL A 58 3.57 -2.14 0.59
N LEU A 59 3.94 -1.44 -0.48
CA LEU A 59 5.30 -1.05 -0.78
C LEU A 59 5.45 0.46 -0.58
N ILE A 60 6.61 0.88 -0.09
CA ILE A 60 7.03 2.29 -0.01
C ILE A 60 8.32 2.41 -0.80
N ASP A 61 8.32 3.21 -1.86
CA ASP A 61 9.40 3.34 -2.85
C ASP A 61 9.91 1.97 -3.35
N GLY A 62 8.96 1.07 -3.65
CA GLY A 62 9.24 -0.31 -4.09
C GLY A 62 9.73 -1.26 -2.99
N THR A 63 9.89 -0.80 -1.75
CA THR A 63 10.32 -1.62 -0.61
C THR A 63 9.11 -2.15 0.16
N LEU A 64 9.09 -3.45 0.45
CA LEU A 64 8.01 -4.07 1.23
C LEU A 64 7.91 -3.46 2.63
N HIS A 65 6.82 -2.73 2.87
CA HIS A 65 6.52 -2.17 4.18
C HIS A 65 5.69 -3.13 5.03
N GLY A 66 4.64 -3.72 4.44
CA GLY A 66 3.73 -4.59 5.19
C GLY A 66 2.86 -5.46 4.30
N HIS A 67 2.34 -6.54 4.87
CA HIS A 67 1.40 -7.42 4.21
C HIS A 67 0.36 -7.98 5.19
N TRP A 68 -0.80 -8.45 4.68
CA TRP A 68 -2.00 -8.91 5.42
C TRP A 68 -2.72 -7.86 6.28
N ARG A 69 -2.03 -7.24 7.24
CA ARG A 69 -2.60 -6.25 8.15
C ARG A 69 -1.80 -4.96 8.07
N VAL A 70 -2.39 -3.97 7.42
CA VAL A 70 -1.86 -2.60 7.39
C VAL A 70 -2.28 -1.90 8.69
N SER A 71 -1.36 -1.20 9.33
CA SER A 71 -1.65 -0.41 10.53
C SER A 71 -1.42 1.06 10.21
N PRO A 72 -2.41 1.95 10.42
CA PRO A 72 -2.29 3.37 10.06
C PRO A 72 -1.08 4.03 10.73
N ASP A 73 -0.85 3.74 12.00
CA ASP A 73 0.27 4.33 12.75
C ASP A 73 1.64 3.89 12.23
N ARG A 74 1.76 2.62 11.81
CA ARG A 74 3.01 2.11 11.23
C ARG A 74 3.26 2.67 9.84
N LEU A 75 2.19 2.79 9.06
CA LEU A 75 2.26 3.37 7.73
C LEU A 75 2.68 4.83 7.79
N ARG A 76 2.05 5.62 8.67
CA ARG A 76 2.38 7.03 8.90
C ARG A 76 3.84 7.20 9.30
N ALA A 77 4.30 6.45 10.31
CA ALA A 77 5.69 6.52 10.76
C ALA A 77 6.70 6.14 9.66
N ALA A 78 6.34 5.21 8.77
CA ALA A 78 7.20 4.84 7.65
C ALA A 78 7.22 5.88 6.55
N LEU A 79 6.08 6.54 6.26
CA LEU A 79 6.01 7.64 5.30
C LEU A 79 6.79 8.86 5.80
N GLU A 80 6.64 9.24 7.06
CA GLU A 80 7.43 10.30 7.70
C GLU A 80 8.93 9.99 7.66
N ALA A 81 9.31 8.72 7.92
CA ALA A 81 10.71 8.28 7.85
C ALA A 81 11.26 8.28 6.41
N ALA A 82 10.41 8.05 5.40
CA ALA A 82 10.75 8.14 3.99
C ALA A 82 10.85 9.58 3.47
N GLY A 83 10.45 10.58 4.28
CA GLY A 83 10.50 12.00 3.92
C GLY A 83 9.26 12.48 3.16
N ALA A 84 8.12 11.81 3.34
CA ALA A 84 6.80 12.33 3.01
C ALA A 84 6.31 13.31 4.08
#